data_AF-A0A917X7C8-F1
#
_entry.id   AF-A0A917X7C8-F1
#
_cell.length_a   1.000
_cell.length_b   1.000
_cell.length_c   1.000
_cell.angle_alpha   90.00
_cell.angle_beta   90.00
_cell.angle_gamma   90.00
#
_symmetry.space_group_name_H-M   'P 1'
#
loop_
_entity.id
_entity.type
_entity.pdbx_description
1 polymer ?
#
loop_
_entity_poly.entity_id
_entity_poly.type
_entity_poly.pdbx_seq_one_letter_code
_entity_poly.pdbx_strand_id
1 'polypeptide(L)'
;MRARFLWGWCDRLITPRALGPLHDIAHQAGGALAQRARSNAAQHELFGAFIDELTRPRQVPRPVVVVEDVHWADEATLDLLVFLGRRIQQMPALMLVTFRDDEIGPDHRHRGALAALPRDVVSWLTLAPLTRDCVLEQAAKVGLSGARIFGLTGGNPLLVTEMLRADVDAVPRAAQDLILDRLRSLPDSARELAIRSTNAAISGSIGGRPGRFG
;
A
#
# COMPACT_ATOMS: atom_id res chain seq x y z
N MET A 1 -26.73 -8.46 0.50
CA MET A 1 -26.20 -7.71 1.67
C MET A 1 -25.31 -6.61 1.12
N ARG A 2 -25.60 -5.32 1.36
CA ARG A 2 -24.66 -4.23 0.99
C ARG A 2 -23.66 -4.05 2.14
N ALA A 3 -22.39 -3.86 1.81
CA ALA A 3 -21.35 -3.46 2.77
C ALA A 3 -21.23 -1.93 2.79
N ARG A 4 -20.81 -1.35 3.91
CA ARG A 4 -20.49 0.08 4.01
C ARG A 4 -18.99 0.25 4.20
N PHE A 5 -18.33 0.87 3.23
CA PHE A 5 -16.90 1.14 3.31
C PHE A 5 -16.65 2.40 4.12
N LEU A 6 -15.67 2.34 5.02
CA LEU A 6 -15.15 3.45 5.80
C LEU A 6 -13.64 3.47 5.61
N TRP A 7 -13.10 4.54 5.05
CA TRP A 7 -11.73 4.58 4.58
C TRP A 7 -10.90 5.58 5.39
N GLY A 8 -9.70 5.21 5.80
CA GLY A 8 -8.74 6.15 6.38
C GLY A 8 -7.34 5.95 5.81
N TRP A 9 -6.56 7.02 5.76
CA TRP A 9 -5.21 7.01 5.20
C TRP A 9 -4.19 7.41 6.25
N CYS A 10 -3.08 6.70 6.26
CA CYS A 10 -1.88 7.12 6.94
C CYS A 10 -1.06 7.98 5.99
N ASP A 11 -0.83 9.24 6.34
CA ASP A 11 -0.09 10.17 5.49
C ASP A 11 1.38 10.25 5.92
N ARG A 12 2.29 10.36 4.93
CA ARG A 12 3.72 10.64 5.16
C ARG A 12 3.97 12.10 5.51
N LEU A 13 3.47 12.56 6.65
CA LEU A 13 3.64 13.93 7.12
C LEU A 13 4.87 14.07 8.01
N ILE A 14 5.54 15.23 7.93
CA ILE A 14 6.64 15.60 8.84
C ILE A 14 6.13 15.65 10.29
N THR A 15 4.92 16.17 10.47
CA THR A 15 4.20 16.18 11.75
C THR A 15 2.92 15.37 11.57
N PRO A 16 2.96 14.04 11.80
CA PRO A 16 1.80 13.20 11.62
C PRO A 16 0.67 13.62 12.55
N ARG A 17 -0.55 13.63 12.02
CA ARG A 17 -1.75 13.80 12.84
C ARG A 17 -2.03 12.48 13.53
N ALA A 18 -1.98 12.47 14.87
CA ALA A 18 -2.34 11.30 15.65
C ALA A 18 -3.71 10.77 15.22
N LEU A 19 -3.82 9.46 15.03
CA LEU A 19 -5.07 8.79 14.63
C LEU A 19 -5.65 9.30 13.30
N GLY A 20 -4.80 9.73 12.36
CA GLY A 20 -5.21 10.26 11.05
C GLY A 20 -6.33 9.46 10.37
N PRO A 21 -6.13 8.15 10.12
CA PRO A 21 -7.16 7.31 9.50
C PRO A 21 -8.49 7.29 10.26
N LEU A 22 -8.45 7.29 11.60
CA LEU A 22 -9.66 7.24 12.41
C LEU A 22 -10.46 8.54 12.29
N HIS A 23 -9.79 9.68 12.16
CA HIS A 23 -10.48 10.94 11.91
C HIS A 23 -11.15 10.97 10.53
N ASP A 24 -10.53 10.37 9.50
CA ASP A 24 -11.13 10.28 8.15
C ASP A 24 -12.37 9.38 8.15
N ILE A 25 -12.26 8.24 8.84
CA ILE A 25 -13.37 7.30 9.07
C ILE A 25 -14.48 7.98 9.87
N ALA A 26 -14.14 8.74 10.92
CA ALA A 26 -15.10 9.47 11.73
C ALA A 26 -15.88 10.48 10.89
N HIS A 27 -15.21 11.21 10.00
CA HIS A 27 -15.85 12.15 9.08
C HIS A 27 -16.86 11.45 8.16
N GLN A 28 -16.53 10.26 7.64
CA GLN A 28 -17.42 9.46 6.79
C GLN A 28 -18.60 8.84 7.55
N ALA A 29 -18.35 8.33 8.76
CA ALA A 29 -19.36 7.66 9.57
C ALA A 29 -20.40 8.64 10.17
N GLY A 30 -19.97 9.86 10.47
CA GLY A 30 -20.80 10.88 11.11
C GLY A 30 -21.10 10.54 12.59
N GLY A 31 -22.20 11.10 13.10
CA GLY A 31 -22.75 10.76 14.41
C GLY A 31 -21.80 11.00 15.59
N ALA A 32 -21.89 10.12 16.59
CA ALA A 32 -21.13 10.21 17.84
C ALA A 32 -19.61 10.12 17.60
N LEU A 33 -19.17 9.28 16.66
CA LEU A 33 -17.76 9.14 16.32
C LEU A 33 -17.18 10.45 15.76
N ALA A 34 -17.88 11.07 14.80
CA ALA A 34 -17.47 12.36 14.24
C ALA A 34 -17.48 13.51 15.28
N GLN A 35 -18.37 13.45 16.26
CA GLN A 35 -18.44 14.44 17.33
C GLN A 35 -17.24 14.32 18.27
N ARG A 36 -16.90 13.10 18.70
CA ARG A 36 -15.75 12.82 19.57
C ARG A 36 -14.42 13.16 18.90
N ALA A 37 -14.30 12.84 17.61
CA ALA A 37 -13.13 13.19 16.81
C ALA A 37 -12.91 14.70 16.69
N ARG A 38 -13.98 15.52 16.73
CA ARG A 38 -13.90 16.98 16.68
C ARG A 38 -13.67 17.64 18.04
N SER A 39 -14.09 17.00 19.13
CA SER A 39 -14.01 17.56 20.49
C SER A 39 -12.65 17.34 21.16
N ASN A 40 -11.62 16.89 20.43
CA ASN A 40 -10.33 16.47 20.99
C ASN A 40 -10.50 15.49 22.19
N ALA A 41 -11.45 14.56 22.05
CA ALA A 41 -11.74 13.58 23.10
C ALA A 41 -10.49 12.74 23.42
N ALA A 42 -10.41 12.25 24.66
CA ALA A 42 -9.33 11.33 25.03
C ALA A 42 -9.36 10.07 24.14
N GLN A 43 -8.20 9.52 23.84
CA GLN A 43 -8.05 8.39 22.91
C GLN A 43 -8.96 7.21 23.24
N HIS A 44 -9.10 6.86 24.52
CA HIS A 44 -9.98 5.76 24.95
C HIS A 44 -11.47 6.03 24.66
N GLU A 45 -11.92 7.29 24.76
CA GLU A 45 -13.30 7.65 24.39
C GLU A 45 -13.52 7.55 22.89
N LEU A 46 -12.54 7.98 22.10
CA LEU A 46 -12.61 7.90 20.65
C LEU A 46 -12.61 6.44 20.17
N PHE A 47 -11.81 5.58 20.82
CA PHE A 47 -11.79 4.15 20.55
C PHE A 47 -13.12 3.49 20.91
N GLY A 48 -13.70 3.86 22.07
CA GLY A 48 -15.03 3.41 22.47
C GLY A 48 -16.10 3.80 21.45
N ALA A 49 -16.14 5.06 21.04
CA ALA A 49 -17.06 5.55 20.02
C ALA A 49 -16.88 4.84 18.67
N PHE A 50 -15.66 4.42 18.34
CA PHE A 50 -15.42 3.64 17.13
C PHE A 50 -15.95 2.20 17.26
N ILE A 51 -15.81 1.56 18.41
CA ILE A 51 -16.44 0.26 18.67
C ILE A 51 -17.96 0.36 18.54
N ASP A 52 -18.57 1.36 19.15
CA ASP A 52 -20.03 1.58 19.06
C ASP A 52 -20.47 1.76 17.60
N GLU A 53 -19.67 2.48 16.81
CA GLU A 53 -19.88 2.67 15.39
C GLU A 53 -19.79 1.35 14.60
N LEU A 54 -18.82 0.48 14.91
CA LEU A 54 -18.63 -0.81 14.24
C LEU A 54 -19.63 -1.88 14.67
N THR A 55 -20.27 -1.71 15.82
CA THR A 55 -21.22 -2.67 16.41
C THR A 55 -22.68 -2.23 16.27
N ARG A 56 -22.95 -1.20 15.44
CA ARG A 56 -24.31 -0.74 15.16
C ARG A 56 -25.27 -1.88 14.76
N PRO A 57 -26.58 -1.77 15.08
CA PRO A 57 -27.56 -2.84 14.83
C PRO A 57 -27.59 -3.32 13.38
N ARG A 58 -27.99 -4.59 13.18
CA ARG A 58 -28.01 -5.31 11.88
C ARG A 58 -28.81 -4.66 10.74
N GLN A 59 -29.62 -3.65 11.06
CA GLN A 59 -30.35 -2.85 10.08
C GLN A 59 -29.43 -1.91 9.29
N VAL A 60 -28.21 -1.69 9.79
CA VAL A 60 -27.13 -0.98 9.10
C VAL A 60 -26.29 -1.99 8.30
N PRO A 61 -25.92 -1.68 7.05
CA PRO A 61 -24.90 -2.42 6.31
C PRO A 61 -23.64 -2.69 7.14
N ARG A 62 -23.09 -3.91 7.07
CA ARG A 62 -21.87 -4.25 7.82
C ARG A 62 -20.70 -3.35 7.38
N PRO A 63 -19.96 -2.75 8.33
CA PRO A 63 -18.84 -1.89 8.00
C PRO A 63 -17.63 -2.71 7.53
N VAL A 64 -17.01 -2.23 6.46
CA VAL A 64 -15.66 -2.62 6.04
C VAL A 64 -14.78 -1.41 6.27
N VAL A 65 -13.91 -1.50 7.27
CA VAL A 65 -12.92 -0.46 7.58
C VAL A 65 -11.69 -0.72 6.73
N VAL A 66 -11.24 0.27 6.00
CA VAL A 66 -10.01 0.22 5.20
C VAL A 66 -9.03 1.23 5.78
N VAL A 67 -7.86 0.76 6.22
CA VAL A 67 -6.76 1.61 6.68
C VAL A 67 -5.61 1.44 5.70
N GLU A 68 -5.36 2.47 4.90
CA GLU A 68 -4.30 2.43 3.89
C GLU A 68 -2.96 2.91 4.45
N ASP A 69 -1.91 2.44 3.80
CA ASP A 69 -0.55 2.95 3.96
C ASP A 69 -0.03 2.89 5.41
N VAL A 70 -0.35 1.83 6.15
CA VAL A 70 0.01 1.68 7.58
C VAL A 70 1.51 1.71 7.86
N HIS A 71 2.34 1.55 6.85
CA HIS A 71 3.78 1.80 6.94
C HIS A 71 4.14 3.26 7.30
N TRP A 72 3.21 4.21 7.11
CA TRP A 72 3.34 5.61 7.55
C TRP A 72 2.49 5.93 8.80
N ALA A 73 1.92 4.93 9.47
CA ALA A 73 1.09 5.13 10.65
C ALA A 73 1.88 5.76 11.82
N ASP A 74 1.22 6.67 12.54
CA ASP A 74 1.67 7.15 13.85
C ASP A 74 1.44 6.10 14.96
N GLU A 75 2.04 6.32 16.13
CA GLU A 75 1.97 5.39 17.27
C GLU A 75 0.54 5.14 17.75
N ALA A 76 -0.29 6.19 17.81
CA ALA A 76 -1.68 6.04 18.27
C ALA A 76 -2.51 5.25 17.25
N THR A 77 -2.23 5.40 15.95
CA THR A 77 -2.83 4.59 14.89
C THR A 77 -2.41 3.12 15.01
N LEU A 78 -1.14 2.82 15.30
CA LEU A 78 -0.70 1.44 15.55
C LEU A 78 -1.40 0.83 16.79
N ASP A 79 -1.53 1.60 17.87
CA ASP A 79 -2.27 1.18 19.06
C ASP A 79 -3.74 0.88 18.75
N LEU A 80 -4.37 1.69 17.89
CA LEU A 80 -5.74 1.47 17.42
C LEU A 80 -5.85 0.12 16.68
N LEU A 81 -4.92 -0.17 15.77
CA LEU A 81 -4.94 -1.43 15.01
C LEU A 81 -4.82 -2.65 15.92
N VAL A 82 -3.91 -2.60 16.91
CA VAL A 82 -3.78 -3.68 17.91
C VAL A 82 -5.03 -3.78 18.77
N PHE A 83 -5.57 -2.64 19.22
CA PHE A 83 -6.77 -2.58 20.04
C PHE A 83 -7.99 -3.20 19.35
N LEU A 84 -8.21 -2.87 18.06
CA LEU A 84 -9.31 -3.40 17.25
C LEU A 84 -9.07 -4.83 16.84
N GLY A 85 -7.86 -5.17 16.39
CA GLY A 85 -7.53 -6.52 15.92
C GLY A 85 -7.76 -7.60 16.97
N ARG A 86 -7.60 -7.28 18.25
CA ARG A 86 -7.91 -8.20 19.37
C ARG A 86 -9.41 -8.39 19.64
N ARG A 87 -10.28 -7.55 19.07
CA ARG A 87 -11.72 -7.52 19.36
C ARG A 87 -12.59 -7.75 18.12
N ILE A 88 -12.03 -7.58 16.92
CA ILE A 88 -12.78 -7.64 15.66
C ILE A 88 -13.47 -8.99 15.41
N GLN A 89 -12.94 -10.09 15.95
CA GLN A 89 -13.57 -11.42 15.91
C GLN A 89 -14.99 -11.45 16.51
N GLN A 90 -15.29 -10.55 17.46
CA GLN A 90 -16.59 -10.47 18.13
C GLN A 90 -17.50 -9.40 17.51
N MET A 91 -17.06 -8.74 16.43
CA MET A 91 -17.74 -7.60 15.83
C MET A 91 -18.32 -7.97 14.47
N PRO A 92 -19.47 -7.37 14.07
CA PRO A 92 -20.04 -7.57 12.75
C PRO A 92 -19.33 -6.72 11.67
N ALA A 93 -18.00 -6.63 11.73
CA ALA A 93 -17.17 -5.72 10.93
C ALA A 93 -15.97 -6.46 10.31
N LEU A 94 -15.47 -5.95 9.18
CA LEU A 94 -14.21 -6.39 8.57
C LEU A 94 -13.22 -5.22 8.60
N MET A 95 -11.96 -5.48 8.92
CA MET A 95 -10.89 -4.51 8.82
C MET A 95 -9.88 -4.97 7.76
N LEU A 96 -9.63 -4.13 6.77
CA LEU A 96 -8.64 -4.28 5.73
C LEU A 96 -7.52 -3.28 5.99
N VAL A 97 -6.29 -3.77 5.99
CA VAL A 97 -5.11 -2.96 6.24
C VAL A 97 -4.14 -3.16 5.10
N THR A 98 -3.68 -2.08 4.49
CA THR A 98 -2.63 -2.12 3.47
C THR A 98 -1.35 -1.52 4.01
N PHE A 99 -0.22 -2.11 3.61
CA PHE A 99 1.09 -1.61 3.96
C PHE A 99 2.11 -2.16 2.95
N ARG A 100 3.25 -1.47 2.89
CA ARG A 100 4.39 -1.88 2.08
C ARG A 100 5.44 -2.50 2.98
N ASP A 101 5.81 -3.76 2.73
CA ASP A 101 6.75 -4.50 3.55
C ASP A 101 8.18 -3.94 3.45
N ASP A 102 8.53 -3.37 2.31
CA ASP A 102 9.83 -2.75 2.03
C ASP A 102 10.00 -1.36 2.65
N GLU A 103 8.92 -0.67 2.98
CA GLU A 103 8.95 0.60 3.70
C GLU A 103 8.80 0.44 5.23
N ILE A 104 8.41 -0.75 5.70
CA ILE A 104 8.60 -1.14 7.10
C ILE A 104 10.09 -1.47 7.28
N GLY A 105 10.87 -0.41 7.48
CA GLY A 105 12.29 -0.46 7.78
C GLY A 105 12.61 -1.24 9.06
N PRO A 106 13.82 -1.13 9.62
CA PRO A 106 14.18 -1.78 10.88
C PRO A 106 13.39 -1.27 12.10
N ASP A 107 12.41 -0.37 11.91
CA ASP A 107 11.52 0.08 12.97
C ASP A 107 10.73 -1.12 13.52
N HIS A 108 11.10 -1.52 14.74
CA HIS A 108 10.49 -2.62 15.44
C HIS A 108 9.05 -2.34 15.84
N ARG A 109 8.57 -1.08 15.82
CA ARG A 109 7.22 -0.71 16.27
C ARG A 109 6.13 -1.19 15.33
N HIS A 110 6.19 -0.86 14.04
CA HIS A 110 5.21 -1.34 13.05
C HIS A 110 5.19 -2.86 12.98
N ARG A 111 6.38 -3.48 12.97
CA ARG A 111 6.51 -4.95 13.03
C ARG A 111 5.92 -5.54 14.30
N GLY A 112 6.20 -4.92 15.44
CA GLY A 112 5.71 -5.35 16.75
C GLY A 112 4.19 -5.24 16.87
N ALA A 113 3.61 -4.13 16.43
CA ALA A 113 2.17 -3.92 16.41
C ALA A 113 1.45 -4.95 15.52
N LEU A 114 1.95 -5.14 14.30
CA LEU A 114 1.40 -6.13 13.36
C LEU A 114 1.58 -7.57 13.88
N ALA A 115 2.70 -7.88 14.53
CA ALA A 115 2.95 -9.18 15.14
C ALA A 115 2.12 -9.44 16.41
N ALA A 116 1.65 -8.39 17.08
CA ALA A 116 0.80 -8.47 18.26
C ALA A 116 -0.68 -8.75 17.92
N LEU A 117 -1.04 -8.76 16.64
CA LEU A 117 -2.36 -9.15 16.16
C LEU A 117 -2.53 -10.68 16.25
N PRO A 118 -3.68 -11.20 16.72
CA PRO A 118 -3.89 -12.63 16.82
C PRO A 118 -3.91 -13.30 15.44
N ARG A 119 -3.09 -14.33 15.24
CA ARG A 119 -2.92 -15.01 13.95
C ARG A 119 -4.17 -15.75 13.46
N ASP A 120 -5.05 -16.13 14.38
CA ASP A 120 -6.33 -16.78 14.13
C ASP A 120 -7.43 -15.78 13.69
N VAL A 121 -7.22 -14.49 13.93
CA VAL A 121 -8.12 -13.40 13.52
C VAL A 121 -7.69 -12.81 12.17
N VAL A 122 -6.39 -12.76 11.90
CA VAL A 122 -5.80 -12.03 10.78
C VAL A 122 -5.43 -12.94 9.62
N SER A 123 -5.89 -12.58 8.42
CA SER A 123 -5.43 -13.18 7.16
C SER A 123 -4.43 -12.25 6.47
N TRP A 124 -3.26 -12.78 6.12
CA TRP A 124 -2.24 -12.05 5.36
C TRP A 124 -2.36 -12.38 3.88
N LEU A 125 -2.50 -11.36 3.04
CA LEU A 125 -2.52 -11.49 1.59
C LEU A 125 -1.32 -10.76 0.99
N THR A 126 -0.29 -11.51 0.61
CA THR A 126 0.85 -10.96 -0.14
C THR A 126 0.48 -10.83 -1.61
N LEU A 127 0.56 -9.61 -2.15
CA LEU A 127 0.30 -9.36 -3.57
C LEU A 127 1.57 -9.60 -4.38
N ALA A 128 1.54 -10.66 -5.21
CA ALA A 128 2.58 -10.91 -6.19
C ALA A 128 2.46 -9.94 -7.38
N PRO A 129 3.56 -9.70 -8.14
CA PRO A 129 3.47 -9.06 -9.45
C PRO A 129 2.43 -9.73 -10.35
N LEU A 130 1.87 -8.98 -11.30
CA LEU A 130 0.97 -9.53 -12.30
C LEU A 130 1.66 -10.65 -13.07
N THR A 131 0.94 -11.75 -13.28
CA THR A 131 1.44 -12.84 -14.11
C THR A 131 1.57 -12.39 -15.56
N ARG A 132 2.39 -13.10 -16.33
CA ARG A 132 2.53 -12.86 -17.77
C ARG A 132 1.19 -12.89 -18.48
N ASP A 133 0.34 -13.84 -18.14
CA ASP A 133 -0.98 -14.00 -18.77
C ASP A 133 -1.91 -12.83 -18.44
N CYS A 134 -1.90 -12.32 -17.19
CA CYS A 134 -2.65 -11.11 -16.83
C CYS A 134 -2.20 -9.90 -17.64
N VAL A 135 -0.88 -9.71 -17.84
CA VAL A 135 -0.36 -8.59 -18.63
C VAL A 135 -0.71 -8.73 -20.11
N LEU A 136 -0.64 -9.96 -20.66
CA LEU A 136 -1.08 -10.24 -22.04
C LEU A 136 -2.56 -9.91 -22.23
N GLU A 137 -3.42 -10.32 -21.29
CA GLU A 137 -4.85 -10.05 -21.34
C GLU A 137 -5.16 -8.55 -21.26
N GLN A 138 -4.48 -7.81 -20.37
CA GLN A 138 -4.66 -6.36 -20.25
C GLN A 138 -4.17 -5.60 -21.47
N ALA A 139 -3.02 -5.99 -22.04
CA ALA A 139 -2.47 -5.35 -23.23
C ALA A 139 -3.33 -5.59 -24.48
N ALA A 140 -3.93 -6.78 -24.61
CA ALA A 140 -4.83 -7.09 -25.71
C ALA A 140 -6.05 -6.15 -25.77
N LYS A 141 -6.55 -5.68 -24.62
CA LYS A 141 -7.69 -4.75 -24.52
C LYS A 141 -7.41 -3.38 -25.15
N VAL A 142 -6.14 -3.01 -25.30
CA VAL A 142 -5.69 -1.73 -25.88
C VAL A 142 -4.83 -1.92 -27.13
N GLY A 143 -4.80 -3.13 -27.70
CA GLY A 143 -4.08 -3.42 -28.95
C GLY A 143 -2.55 -3.41 -28.85
N LEU A 144 -1.98 -3.55 -27.65
CA LEU A 144 -0.53 -3.52 -27.41
C LEU A 144 0.07 -4.91 -27.24
N SER A 145 1.39 -5.02 -27.48
CA SER A 145 2.14 -6.26 -27.23
C SER A 145 2.39 -6.47 -25.74
N GLY A 146 1.57 -7.30 -25.10
CA GLY A 146 1.74 -7.64 -23.69
C GLY A 146 3.04 -8.39 -23.38
N ALA A 147 3.63 -9.10 -24.35
CA ALA A 147 4.93 -9.74 -24.18
C ALA A 147 6.06 -8.72 -24.00
N ARG A 148 6.06 -7.63 -24.79
CA ARG A 148 7.01 -6.52 -24.62
C ARG A 148 6.79 -5.82 -23.28
N ILE A 149 5.53 -5.52 -22.94
CA ILE A 149 5.19 -4.87 -21.67
C ILE A 149 5.63 -5.71 -20.48
N PHE A 150 5.35 -7.02 -20.48
CA PHE A 150 5.79 -7.91 -19.42
C PHE A 150 7.32 -7.98 -19.30
N GLY A 151 8.04 -8.05 -20.43
CA GLY A 151 9.50 -8.07 -20.44
C GLY A 151 10.14 -6.81 -19.86
N LEU A 152 9.51 -5.65 -20.03
CA LEU A 152 10.00 -4.37 -19.49
C LEU A 152 9.59 -4.13 -18.03
N THR A 153 8.45 -4.66 -17.61
CA THR A 153 7.87 -4.34 -16.29
C THR A 153 8.02 -5.45 -15.26
N GLY A 154 8.33 -6.68 -15.69
CA GLY A 154 8.32 -7.87 -14.83
C GLY A 154 6.96 -8.13 -14.17
N GLY A 155 5.87 -7.59 -14.73
CA GLY A 155 4.53 -7.68 -14.14
C GLY A 155 4.25 -6.68 -13.03
N ASN A 156 5.12 -5.69 -12.77
CA ASN A 156 4.83 -4.64 -11.80
C ASN A 156 3.54 -3.87 -12.20
N PRO A 157 2.47 -3.89 -11.38
CA PRO A 157 1.18 -3.32 -11.77
C PRO A 157 1.23 -1.83 -12.14
N LEU A 158 2.03 -1.03 -11.44
CA LEU A 158 2.20 0.39 -11.73
C LEU A 158 2.84 0.58 -13.11
N LEU A 159 3.96 -0.10 -13.36
CA LEU A 159 4.66 0.01 -14.64
C LEU A 159 3.83 -0.54 -15.80
N VAL A 160 3.11 -1.65 -15.59
CA VAL A 160 2.18 -2.20 -16.58
C VAL A 160 1.13 -1.17 -16.92
N THR A 161 0.49 -0.56 -15.92
CA THR A 161 -0.57 0.44 -16.14
C THR A 161 -0.05 1.65 -16.91
N GLU A 162 1.16 2.12 -16.61
CA GLU A 162 1.76 3.25 -17.31
C GLU A 162 2.15 2.91 -18.75
N MET A 163 2.69 1.71 -18.99
CA MET A 163 2.99 1.22 -20.34
C MET A 163 1.74 1.00 -21.19
N LEU A 164 0.60 0.68 -20.56
CA LEU A 164 -0.69 0.56 -21.24
C LEU A 164 -1.29 1.93 -21.61
N ARG A 165 -0.88 3.01 -20.94
CA ARG A 165 -1.31 4.39 -21.19
C ARG A 165 -0.41 5.16 -22.15
N ALA A 166 0.87 4.78 -22.23
CA ALA A 166 1.87 5.48 -23.01
C ALA A 166 1.84 5.10 -24.51
N ASP A 167 2.09 6.07 -25.38
CA ASP A 167 2.43 5.86 -26.79
C ASP A 167 3.90 5.35 -26.88
N VAL A 168 4.02 4.09 -26.52
CA VAL A 168 5.05 3.04 -26.63
C VAL A 168 6.58 3.27 -26.77
N ASP A 169 7.17 4.47 -26.73
CA ASP A 169 8.63 4.62 -26.99
C ASP A 169 9.48 5.31 -25.90
N ALA A 170 8.94 5.68 -24.75
CA ALA A 170 9.71 6.24 -23.63
C ALA A 170 9.59 5.40 -22.35
N VAL A 171 10.66 5.36 -21.54
CA VAL A 171 10.58 4.84 -20.17
C VAL A 171 9.55 5.68 -19.40
N PRO A 172 8.48 5.07 -18.83
CA PRO A 172 7.47 5.83 -18.11
C PRO A 172 8.08 6.62 -16.95
N ARG A 173 7.62 7.85 -16.73
CA ARG A 173 8.11 8.67 -15.59
C ARG A 173 7.95 7.94 -14.25
N ALA A 174 6.86 7.20 -14.07
CA ALA A 174 6.64 6.37 -12.90
C ALA A 174 7.74 5.31 -12.68
N ALA A 175 8.35 4.78 -13.75
CA ALA A 175 9.50 3.89 -13.65
C ALA A 175 10.73 4.62 -13.12
N GLN A 176 10.97 5.84 -13.60
CA GLN A 176 12.07 6.68 -13.12
C GLN A 176 11.86 7.05 -11.65
N ASP A 177 10.65 7.47 -11.27
CA ASP A 177 10.31 7.83 -9.89
C ASP A 177 10.44 6.64 -8.95
N LEU A 178 9.97 5.45 -9.35
CA LEU A 178 10.08 4.23 -8.55
C LEU A 178 11.55 3.79 -8.37
N ILE A 179 12.38 3.89 -9.41
CA ILE A 179 13.82 3.63 -9.32
C ILE A 179 14.48 4.64 -8.40
N LEU A 180 14.18 5.93 -8.55
CA LEU A 180 14.76 6.99 -7.71
C LEU A 180 14.36 6.84 -6.24
N ASP A 181 13.12 6.49 -5.97
CA ASP A 181 12.63 6.25 -4.61
C ASP A 181 13.28 5.01 -3.98
N ARG A 182 13.43 3.92 -4.76
CA ARG A 182 14.19 2.73 -4.35
C ARG A 182 15.65 3.05 -4.07
N LEU A 183 16.30 3.85 -4.92
CA LEU A 183 17.68 4.27 -4.69
C LEU A 183 17.79 5.09 -3.41
N ARG A 184 16.83 5.97 -3.13
CA ARG A 184 16.79 6.79 -1.91
C ARG A 184 16.63 5.98 -0.63
N SER A 185 15.90 4.87 -0.67
CA SER A 185 15.73 3.99 0.49
C SER A 185 16.91 3.03 0.72
N LEU A 186 17.83 2.90 -0.24
CA LEU A 186 19.04 2.10 -0.07
C LEU A 186 20.11 2.86 0.75
N PRO A 187 20.82 2.14 1.66
CA PRO A 187 22.07 2.63 2.25
C PRO A 187 23.09 3.00 1.17
N ASP A 188 23.96 3.96 1.46
CA ASP A 188 24.88 4.54 0.46
C ASP A 188 25.74 3.49 -0.26
N SER A 189 26.23 2.48 0.46
CA SER A 189 27.02 1.37 -0.11
C SER A 189 26.23 0.50 -1.10
N ALA A 190 24.93 0.29 -0.86
CA ALA A 190 24.04 -0.44 -1.75
C ALA A 190 23.61 0.40 -2.96
N ARG A 191 23.46 1.72 -2.77
CA ARG A 191 23.17 2.67 -3.85
C ARG A 191 24.31 2.75 -4.85
N GLU A 192 25.55 2.84 -4.39
CA GLU A 192 26.73 2.83 -5.26
C GLU A 192 26.89 1.53 -6.05
N LEU A 193 26.52 0.40 -5.45
CA LEU A 193 26.55 -0.90 -6.14
C LEU A 193 25.46 -0.98 -7.23
N ALA A 194 24.25 -0.48 -6.95
CA ALA A 194 23.15 -0.44 -7.91
C ALA A 194 23.44 0.48 -9.11
N ILE A 195 24.09 1.63 -8.87
CA ILE A 195 24.50 2.55 -9.94
C ILE A 195 25.60 1.90 -10.80
N ARG A 196 26.59 1.25 -10.18
CA ARG A 196 27.67 0.55 -10.90
C ARG A 196 27.15 -0.60 -11.76
N SER A 197 26.23 -1.41 -11.25
CA SER A 197 25.65 -2.53 -12.01
C SER A 197 24.78 -2.06 -13.18
N THR A 198 24.02 -0.98 -13.00
CA THR A 198 23.20 -0.38 -14.07
C THR A 198 24.07 0.16 -15.20
N ASN A 199 25.14 0.89 -14.87
CA ASN A 199 26.09 1.41 -15.86
C ASN A 199 26.85 0.30 -16.62
N ALA A 200 27.18 -0.80 -15.93
CA ALA A 200 27.80 -1.98 -16.56
C ALA A 200 26.84 -2.68 -17.54
N ALA A 201 25.55 -2.82 -17.18
CA ALA A 201 24.54 -3.41 -18.05
C ALA A 201 24.27 -2.57 -19.32
N ILE A 202 24.24 -1.23 -19.18
CA ILE A 202 24.07 -0.32 -20.32
C ILE A 202 25.31 -0.34 -21.23
N SER A 203 26.52 -0.36 -20.65
CA SER A 203 27.77 -0.40 -21.42
C SER A 203 27.99 -1.74 -22.13
N GLY A 204 27.55 -2.85 -21.54
CA GLY A 204 27.60 -4.19 -22.15
C GLY A 204 26.65 -4.37 -23.33
N SER A 205 25.53 -3.62 -23.39
CA SER A 205 24.55 -3.72 -24.48
C SER A 205 24.96 -2.95 -25.75
N ILE A 206 25.99 -2.11 -25.70
CA ILE A 206 26.46 -1.29 -26.84
C ILE A 206 27.64 -1.96 -27.59
N GLY A 207 28.31 -2.95 -26.98
CA GLY A 207 29.55 -3.56 -27.51
C GLY A 207 29.41 -4.77 -28.44
N GLY A 208 28.20 -5.15 -28.87
CA GLY A 208 27.93 -6.45 -29.46
C GLY A 208 27.57 -6.49 -30.95
N ARG A 209 28.42 -5.99 -31.86
CA ARG A 209 28.38 -6.39 -33.29
C ARG A 209 29.79 -6.39 -33.91
N PRO A 210 30.44 -7.55 -34.10
CA PRO A 210 31.57 -7.63 -35.02
C PRO A 210 31.04 -7.68 -36.45
N GLY A 211 31.46 -6.72 -37.28
CA GLY A 211 31.17 -6.68 -38.70
C GLY A 211 31.74 -7.92 -39.41
N ARG A 212 30.86 -8.68 -40.05
CA ARG A 212 31.19 -9.52 -41.20
C ARG A 212 31.03 -8.67 -42.44
N PHE A 213 32.11 -8.43 -43.18
CA PHE A 213 32.26 -8.12 -44.61
C PHE A 213 33.75 -7.75 -44.73
N GLY A 214 34.60 -8.27 -45.59
CA GLY A 214 34.55 -9.20 -46.71
C GLY A 214 35.97 -9.22 -47.27
#